data_AF-A0A1V6IET8-F1
#
_entry.id   AF-A0A1V6IET8-F1
#
_cell.length_a   1.000
_cell.length_b   1.000
_cell.length_c   1.000
_cell.angle_alpha   90.00
_cell.angle_beta   90.00
_cell.angle_gamma   90.00
#
_symmetry.space_group_name_H-M   'P 1'
#
loop_
_entity.id
_entity.type
_entity.pdbx_description
1 polymer ?
#
loop_
_entity_poly.entity_id
_entity_poly.type
_entity_poly.pdbx_seq_one_letter_code
_entity_poly.pdbx_strand_id
1 'polypeptide(L)'
;MTWDNITFFVPHQANKFITNHIAKKFKIPGDKVLYSIEKYGNTSSVSIPLTLVDHFQNAILDENIIVLLSGFGVGLSWGTAITNLSGCKMCGIVEV
;
A
#
# COMPACT_ATOMS: atom_id res chain seq x y z
N MET A 1 1.67 -4.73 17.78
CA MET A 1 0.94 -3.62 17.14
C MET A 1 -0.47 -4.10 16.84
N THR A 2 -1.46 -3.26 17.11
CA THR A 2 -2.84 -3.45 16.63
C THR A 2 -3.04 -2.65 15.34
N TRP A 3 -4.22 -2.79 14.71
CA TRP A 3 -4.59 -1.91 13.60
C TRP A 3 -4.63 -0.44 14.01
N ASP A 4 -4.72 -0.11 15.30
CA ASP A 4 -4.65 1.27 15.79
C ASP A 4 -3.26 1.89 15.65
N ASN A 5 -2.22 1.06 15.57
CA ASN A 5 -0.83 1.53 15.38
C ASN A 5 -0.42 1.61 13.91
N ILE A 6 -1.24 1.12 12.98
CA ILE A 6 -0.98 1.17 11.54
C ILE A 6 -1.86 2.25 10.92
N THR A 7 -1.26 3.22 10.25
CA THR A 7 -1.98 4.26 9.52
C THR A 7 -2.59 3.67 8.25
N PHE A 8 -1.79 2.97 7.45
CA PHE A 8 -2.22 2.37 6.18
C PHE A 8 -1.67 0.97 5.96
N PHE A 9 -2.47 0.12 5.34
CA PHE A 9 -2.09 -1.14 4.73
C PHE A 9 -2.01 -0.99 3.20
N VAL A 10 -0.85 -1.28 2.64
CA VAL A 10 -0.56 -1.18 1.20
C VAL A 10 -0.18 -2.56 0.66
N PRO A 11 -1.15 -3.35 0.18
CA PRO A 11 -0.86 -4.65 -0.42
C PRO A 11 -0.33 -4.51 -1.85
N HIS A 12 0.32 -5.57 -2.34
CA HIS A 12 0.49 -5.78 -3.77
C HIS A 12 -0.88 -5.79 -4.47
N GLN A 13 -0.99 -5.05 -5.56
CA GLN A 13 -2.23 -4.86 -6.32
C GLN A 13 -2.43 -6.00 -7.33
N ALA A 14 -2.55 -7.25 -6.83
CA ALA A 14 -2.68 -8.43 -7.69
C ALA A 14 -4.02 -8.48 -8.45
N ASN A 15 -5.11 -8.42 -7.69
CA ASN A 15 -6.47 -8.17 -8.14
C ASN A 15 -7.32 -7.72 -6.93
N LYS A 16 -8.40 -6.99 -7.17
CA LYS A 16 -9.25 -6.42 -6.11
C LYS A 16 -9.97 -7.50 -5.27
N PHE A 17 -10.26 -8.65 -5.85
CA PHE A 17 -10.93 -9.75 -5.14
C PHE A 17 -10.02 -10.34 -4.05
N ILE A 18 -8.77 -10.66 -4.38
CA ILE A 18 -7.78 -11.22 -3.46
C ILE A 18 -7.44 -10.21 -2.36
N THR A 19 -7.16 -8.95 -2.72
CA THR A 19 -6.81 -7.92 -1.74
C THR A 19 -7.96 -7.65 -0.76
N ASN A 20 -9.21 -7.56 -1.25
CA ASN A 20 -10.39 -7.44 -0.38
C ASN A 20 -10.58 -8.68 0.51
N HIS A 21 -10.33 -9.89 -0.02
CA HIS A 21 -10.44 -11.11 0.77
C HIS A 21 -9.41 -11.12 1.92
N ILE A 22 -8.17 -10.71 1.65
CA ILE A 22 -7.11 -10.55 2.66
C ILE A 22 -7.54 -9.52 3.71
N ALA A 23 -7.96 -8.33 3.28
CA ALA A 23 -8.38 -7.26 4.19
C ALA A 23 -9.53 -7.71 5.11
N LYS A 24 -10.55 -8.39 4.56
CA LYS A 24 -11.66 -8.96 5.34
C LYS A 24 -11.20 -10.03 6.31
N LYS A 25 -10.33 -10.95 5.87
CA LYS A 25 -9.81 -12.04 6.71
C LYS A 25 -9.02 -11.51 7.91
N PHE A 26 -8.26 -10.43 7.73
CA PHE A 26 -7.50 -9.77 8.79
C PHE A 26 -8.28 -8.67 9.54
N LYS A 27 -9.56 -8.46 9.19
CA LYS A 27 -10.44 -7.45 9.79
C LYS A 27 -9.82 -6.04 9.78
N ILE A 28 -9.16 -5.71 8.67
CA ILE A 28 -8.54 -4.40 8.48
C ILE A 28 -9.67 -3.37 8.25
N PRO A 29 -9.66 -2.23 8.96
CA PRO A 29 -10.57 -1.13 8.64
C PRO A 29 -10.45 -0.74 7.16
N GLY A 30 -11.58 -0.59 6.47
CA GLY A 30 -11.58 -0.43 5.01
C GLY A 30 -10.89 0.85 4.52
N ASP A 31 -10.99 1.91 5.32
CA ASP A 31 -10.32 3.20 5.13
C ASP A 31 -8.79 3.14 5.26
N LYS A 32 -8.26 2.09 5.89
CA LYS A 32 -6.82 1.87 6.02
C LYS A 32 -6.21 1.13 4.85
N VAL A 33 -6.99 0.54 3.94
CA VAL A 33 -6.44 -0.21 2.81
C VAL A 33 -6.35 0.67 1.58
N LEU A 34 -5.14 0.89 1.08
CA LEU A 34 -4.92 1.71 -0.11
C LEU A 34 -4.99 0.85 -1.38
N TYR A 35 -5.71 1.35 -2.37
CA TYR A 35 -5.91 0.71 -3.66
C TYR A 35 -5.61 1.66 -4.80
N SER A 36 -4.83 1.21 -5.77
CA SER A 36 -4.62 1.93 -7.03
C SER A 36 -4.92 1.05 -8.23
N ILE A 37 -5.44 -0.16 -8.00
CA ILE A 37 -5.64 -1.18 -9.04
C ILE A 37 -6.70 -0.77 -10.06
N GLU A 38 -7.67 0.04 -9.66
CA GLU A 38 -8.70 0.58 -10.55
C GLU A 38 -8.12 1.58 -11.57
N LYS A 39 -7.03 2.26 -11.18
CA LYS A 39 -6.34 3.24 -12.03
C LYS A 39 -5.28 2.59 -12.91
N TYR A 40 -4.47 1.70 -12.32
CA TYR A 40 -3.23 1.22 -12.96
C TYR A 40 -3.18 -0.28 -13.23
N GLY A 41 -4.20 -1.03 -12.80
CA GLY A 41 -4.18 -2.49 -12.86
C GLY A 41 -3.05 -3.09 -12.02
N ASN A 42 -2.67 -4.32 -12.35
CA ASN A 42 -1.56 -5.01 -11.71
C ASN A 42 -0.23 -4.62 -12.36
N THR A 43 0.53 -3.77 -11.67
CA THR A 43 1.87 -3.31 -12.11
C THR A 43 3.02 -4.12 -11.48
N SER A 44 2.75 -5.37 -11.07
CA SER A 44 3.74 -6.28 -10.49
C SER A 44 4.46 -5.66 -9.28
N SER A 45 5.79 -5.71 -9.23
CA SER A 45 6.62 -5.17 -8.13
C SER A 45 6.46 -3.66 -7.91
N VAL A 46 6.00 -2.92 -8.91
CA VAL A 46 5.81 -1.46 -8.84
C VAL A 46 4.52 -1.09 -8.09
N SER A 47 3.61 -2.04 -7.87
CA SER A 47 2.28 -1.74 -7.37
C SER A 47 2.26 -1.06 -6.00
N ILE A 48 3.13 -1.48 -5.08
CA ILE A 48 3.19 -0.93 -3.71
C ILE A 48 3.70 0.53 -3.74
N PRO A 49 4.89 0.85 -4.29
CA PRO A 49 5.35 2.24 -4.36
C PRO A 49 4.43 3.12 -5.20
N LEU A 50 3.85 2.61 -6.29
CA LEU A 50 2.89 3.36 -7.09
C LEU A 50 1.63 3.71 -6.30
N THR A 51 1.10 2.78 -5.52
CA THR A 51 -0.08 3.03 -4.66
C THR A 51 0.23 4.10 -3.61
N LEU A 52 1.41 4.05 -2.98
CA LEU A 52 1.84 5.07 -2.02
C LEU A 52 1.91 6.45 -2.67
N VAL A 53 2.60 6.55 -3.79
CA VAL A 53 2.74 7.82 -4.50
C VAL A 53 1.38 8.36 -4.96
N ASP A 54 0.50 7.52 -5.52
CA ASP A 54 -0.84 7.92 -5.98
C ASP A 54 -1.69 8.55 -4.86
N HIS A 55 -1.59 8.06 -3.62
CA HIS A 55 -2.37 8.59 -2.49
C HIS A 55 -1.75 9.85 -1.86
N PHE A 56 -0.46 10.09 -2.07
CA PHE A 56 0.29 11.15 -1.40
C PHE A 56 1.04 12.06 -2.36
N GLN A 57 0.56 12.20 -3.60
CA GLN A 57 1.28 12.95 -4.64
C GLN A 57 1.65 14.36 -4.18
N ASN A 58 2.93 14.72 -4.34
CA ASN A 58 3.49 16.03 -3.99
C ASN A 58 3.36 16.40 -2.50
N ALA A 59 3.10 15.43 -1.62
CA ALA A 59 3.03 15.64 -0.18
C ALA A 59 4.39 15.40 0.49
N ILE A 60 4.59 16.07 1.62
CA ILE A 60 5.54 15.63 2.64
C ILE A 60 4.68 14.96 3.70
N LEU A 61 4.98 13.69 4.01
CA LEU A 61 4.15 12.93 4.93
C LEU A 61 4.32 13.42 6.37
N ASP A 62 3.18 13.59 7.04
CA ASP A 62 3.07 14.04 8.42
C ASP A 62 3.84 13.15 9.40
N GLU A 63 4.00 13.66 10.61
CA GLU A 63 4.56 12.90 11.72
C GLU A 63 3.68 11.67 12.04
N ASN A 64 4.33 10.50 12.14
CA ASN A 64 3.79 9.19 12.50
C ASN A 64 2.93 8.46 11.44
N ILE A 65 3.30 8.55 10.16
CA ILE A 65 2.71 7.68 9.13
C ILE A 65 3.38 6.29 9.17
N ILE A 66 2.77 5.34 9.88
CA ILE A 66 3.23 3.95 9.95
C ILE A 66 2.46 3.12 8.92
N VAL A 67 3.17 2.51 7.98
CA VAL A 67 2.58 1.70 6.92
C VAL A 67 2.95 0.24 7.05
N LEU A 68 2.00 -0.64 6.75
CA LEU A 68 2.23 -2.07 6.55
C LEU A 68 2.21 -2.35 5.05
N LEU A 69 3.34 -2.79 4.50
CA LEU A 69 3.51 -3.15 3.10
C LEU A 69 3.51 -4.66 3.00
N SER A 70 2.75 -5.26 2.09
CA SER A 70 2.77 -6.71 1.91
C SER A 70 2.66 -7.11 0.44
N GLY A 71 3.60 -7.93 -0.01
CA GLY A 71 3.66 -8.42 -1.38
C GLY A 71 3.69 -9.95 -1.44
N PHE A 72 3.14 -10.48 -2.51
CA PHE A 72 3.22 -11.90 -2.87
C PHE A 72 3.27 -12.02 -4.39
N GLY A 73 3.87 -13.09 -4.90
CA GLY A 73 3.97 -13.27 -6.36
C GLY A 73 4.89 -14.40 -6.78
N VAL A 74 5.57 -14.16 -7.91
CA VAL A 74 6.41 -15.13 -8.63
C VAL A 74 7.39 -15.84 -7.70
N GLY A 75 7.43 -17.17 -7.80
CA GLY A 75 8.14 -18.06 -6.89
C GLY A 75 7.39 -19.38 -6.73
N LEU A 76 6.56 -19.60 -5.69
CA LEU A 76 5.91 -18.65 -4.77
C LEU A 76 6.86 -17.93 -3.80
N SER A 77 6.71 -16.61 -3.71
CA SER A 77 7.41 -15.74 -2.74
C SER A 77 6.43 -14.74 -2.13
N TRP A 78 6.68 -14.36 -0.87
CA TRP A 78 5.91 -13.35 -0.15
C TRP A 78 6.79 -12.63 0.86
N GLY A 79 6.41 -11.40 1.21
CA GLY A 79 7.13 -10.58 2.16
C GLY A 79 6.28 -9.44 2.69
N THR A 80 6.57 -9.04 3.92
CA THR A 80 5.87 -7.94 4.61
C THR A 80 6.89 -7.06 5.30
N ALA A 81 6.65 -5.75 5.27
CA ALA A 81 7.44 -4.76 6.00
C ALA A 81 6.51 -3.79 6.73
N ILE A 82 6.91 -3.39 7.94
CA ILE A 82 6.30 -2.25 8.63
C ILE A 82 7.38 -1.17 8.67
N THR A 83 7.03 0.04 8.22
CA THR A 83 7.97 1.16 8.22
C THR A 83 7.27 2.46 8.57
N ASN A 84 8.06 3.42 9.07
CA ASN A 84 7.62 4.77 9.34
C ASN A 84 8.03 5.66 8.14
N LEU A 85 7.05 6.29 7.50
CA LEU A 85 7.25 7.20 6.37
C LEU A 85 7.23 8.68 6.77
N SER A 86 7.26 9.01 8.06
CA SER A 86 7.28 10.40 8.54
C SER A 86 8.39 11.20 7.87
N GLY A 87 8.05 12.40 7.37
CA GLY A 87 9.00 13.28 6.68
C GLY A 87 9.40 12.81 5.28
N CYS A 88 8.84 11.71 4.76
CA CYS A 88 9.08 11.27 3.39
C CYS A 88 8.43 12.25 2.42
N LYS A 89 9.22 12.78 1.48
CA LYS A 89 8.72 13.57 0.34
C LYS A 89 8.26 12.62 -0.76
N MET A 90 6.97 12.64 -1.05
CA MET A 90 6.36 11.88 -2.13
C MET A 90 6.38 12.71 -3.41
N CYS A 91 7.19 12.28 -4.37
CA CYS A 91 7.22 12.88 -5.71
C CYS A 91 5.91 12.58 -6.45
N GLY A 92 5.44 13.47 -7.32
CA GLY A 92 4.29 13.20 -8.19
C GLY A 92 4.55 12.07 -9.20
N ILE A 93 3.47 11.48 -9.69
CA ILE A 93 3.52 10.55 -10.83
C ILE A 93 3.74 11.36 -12.10
N VAL A 94 4.66 10.90 -12.95
CA VAL A 94 4.90 11.47 -14.28
C VAL A 94 4.40 10.45 -15.31
N GLU A 95 3.47 10.88 -16.16
CA GLU A 95 2.98 10.13 -17.30
C GLU A 95 3.61 10.70 -18.57
N VAL A 96 3.98 9.83 -19.51
CA VAL A 96 4.62 10.18 -20.80
C VAL A 96 3.76 9.67 -21.93
#